data_AF-A0AAW8DT78-F1
#
_entry.id   AF-A0AAW8DT78-F1
#
_cell.length_a   1.000
_cell.length_b   1.000
_cell.length_c   1.000
_cell.angle_alpha   90.00
_cell.angle_beta   90.00
_cell.angle_gamma   90.00
#
_symmetry.space_group_name_H-M   'P 1'
#
loop_
_entity.id
_entity.type
_entity.pdbx_description
1 polymer ?
#
loop_
_entity_poly.entity_id
_entity_poly.type
_entity_poly.pdbx_seq_one_letter_code
_entity_poly.pdbx_strand_id
1 'polypeptide(L)'
;MQALRIPSDRRARLLEDGLLAINSHSEEVLHGLTHEESQFLIDAGEAAEPGDGAALERRWALALRHEQARMRIALADDEGSADEEFRLRVETRF
;
A
#
# COMPACT_ATOMS: atom_id res chain seq x y z
N MET A 1 16.28 -2.91 8.67
CA MET A 1 14.89 -2.47 8.44
C MET A 1 14.92 -0.97 8.27
N GLN A 2 14.56 -0.44 7.10
CA GLN A 2 14.56 0.99 6.80
C GLN A 2 13.13 1.52 6.82
N ALA A 3 12.84 2.45 7.73
CA ALA A 3 11.48 2.98 7.92
C ALA A 3 11.27 4.30 7.17
N LEU A 4 10.04 4.62 6.81
CA LEU A 4 9.70 5.94 6.26
C LEU A 4 9.88 7.01 7.35
N ARG A 5 10.31 8.19 6.94
CA ARG A 5 10.44 9.36 7.82
C ARG A 5 9.06 10.00 7.95
N ILE A 6 8.26 9.48 8.89
CA ILE A 6 6.93 10.00 9.24
C ILE A 6 6.75 10.16 10.75
N PRO A 7 5.92 11.11 11.21
CA PRO A 7 5.49 11.20 12.59
C PRO A 7 4.78 9.92 13.05
N SER A 8 4.96 9.53 14.32
CA SER A 8 4.39 8.29 14.87
C SER A 8 2.85 8.23 14.77
N ASP A 9 2.15 9.33 15.00
CA ASP A 9 0.68 9.38 14.88
C ASP A 9 0.23 9.11 13.43
N ARG A 10 0.98 9.63 12.46
CA ARG A 10 0.72 9.38 11.04
C ARG A 10 1.02 7.94 10.68
N ARG A 11 2.13 7.38 11.19
CA ARG A 11 2.44 5.95 11.01
C ARG A 11 1.32 5.06 11.55
N ALA A 12 0.85 5.33 12.77
CA ALA A 12 -0.22 4.54 13.39
C ALA A 12 -1.48 4.50 12.50
N ARG A 13 -1.91 5.66 12.00
CA ARG A 13 -3.05 5.75 11.07
C ARG A 13 -2.82 4.97 9.78
N LEU A 14 -1.64 5.12 9.15
CA LEU A 14 -1.32 4.40 7.92
C LEU A 14 -1.25 2.87 8.13
N LEU A 15 -0.85 2.41 9.32
CA LEU A 15 -0.90 1.00 9.69
C LEU A 15 -2.33 0.52 9.93
N GLU A 16 -3.14 1.29 10.65
CA GLU A 16 -4.57 1.01 10.89
C GLU A 16 -5.34 0.90 9.56
N ASP A 17 -5.03 1.76 8.60
CA ASP A 17 -5.62 1.76 7.26
C ASP A 17 -5.04 0.69 6.31
N GLY A 18 -4.05 -0.11 6.78
CA GLY A 18 -3.40 -1.15 5.97
C GLY A 18 -2.64 -0.60 4.75
N LEU A 19 -2.07 0.60 4.85
CA LEU A 19 -1.40 1.28 3.73
C LEU A 19 0.11 0.99 3.65
N LEU A 20 0.70 0.58 4.77
CA LEU A 20 2.13 0.30 4.89
C LEU A 20 2.43 -1.19 4.77
N ALA A 21 3.53 -1.48 4.08
CA ALA A 21 4.07 -2.83 3.91
C ALA A 21 5.58 -2.85 4.14
N ILE A 22 6.11 -4.04 4.40
CA ILE A 22 7.56 -4.29 4.38
C ILE A 22 7.90 -5.02 3.09
N ASN A 23 8.75 -4.43 2.25
CA ASN A 23 9.16 -5.02 0.99
C ASN A 23 10.23 -6.13 1.17
N SER A 24 10.64 -6.77 0.07
CA SER A 24 11.68 -7.82 0.07
C SER A 24 13.06 -7.35 0.54
N HIS A 25 13.30 -6.03 0.58
CA HIS A 25 14.53 -5.41 1.06
C HIS A 25 14.44 -4.97 2.54
N SER A 26 13.38 -5.38 3.26
CA SER A 26 13.12 -4.96 4.64
C SER A 26 12.94 -3.44 4.80
N GLU A 27 12.32 -2.80 3.81
CA GLU A 27 12.00 -1.38 3.84
C GLU A 27 10.50 -1.18 4.02
N GLU A 28 10.12 -0.23 4.88
CA GLU A 28 8.75 0.27 5.00
C GLU A 28 8.41 1.06 3.73
N VAL A 29 7.32 0.69 3.08
CA VAL A 29 6.84 1.26 1.83
C VAL A 29 5.32 1.39 1.84
N LEU A 30 4.79 2.28 1.00
CA LEU A 30 3.40 2.23 0.58
C LEU A 30 3.23 1.12 -0.47
N HIS A 31 2.10 0.40 -0.43
CA HIS A 31 1.83 -0.68 -1.38
C HIS A 31 2.06 -0.26 -2.84
N GLY A 32 2.77 -1.08 -3.62
CA GLY A 32 3.04 -0.85 -5.05
C GLY A 32 4.12 0.18 -5.37
N LEU A 33 4.76 0.76 -4.35
CA LEU A 33 5.81 1.77 -4.49
C LEU A 33 7.16 1.28 -3.93
N THR A 34 8.24 1.90 -4.38
CA THR A 34 9.56 1.76 -3.74
C THR A 34 9.65 2.58 -2.47
N HIS A 35 10.70 2.38 -1.67
CA HIS A 35 10.96 3.20 -0.49
C HIS A 35 11.12 4.70 -0.85
N GLU A 36 11.85 5.02 -1.91
CA GLU A 36 12.04 6.40 -2.36
C GLU A 36 10.73 7.04 -2.84
N GLU A 37 9.93 6.30 -3.63
CA GLU A 37 8.61 6.77 -4.09
C GLU A 37 7.64 7.00 -2.93
N SER A 38 7.68 6.10 -1.94
CA SER A 38 6.86 6.21 -0.72
C SER A 38 7.26 7.43 0.09
N GLN A 39 8.57 7.64 0.31
CA GLN A 39 9.08 8.80 1.02
C GLN A 39 8.69 10.11 0.31
N PHE A 40 8.79 10.15 -1.02
CA PHE A 40 8.38 11.32 -1.80
C PHE A 40 6.90 11.68 -1.60
N LEU A 41 5.99 10.69 -1.61
CA LEU A 41 4.56 10.94 -1.36
C LEU A 41 4.29 11.38 0.09
N ILE A 42 5.01 10.81 1.04
CA ILE A 42 4.93 11.20 2.44
C ILE A 42 5.32 12.68 2.61
N ASP A 43 6.48 13.06 2.09
CA ASP A 43 7.05 14.41 2.20
C ASP A 43 6.14 15.42 1.49
N ALA A 44 5.58 15.04 0.34
CA ALA A 44 4.64 15.84 -0.43
C ALA A 44 3.35 16.19 0.33
N GLY A 45 2.85 15.29 1.17
CA GLY A 45 1.66 15.52 2.00
C GLY A 45 1.93 16.34 3.26
N GLU A 46 3.20 16.47 3.66
CA GLU A 46 3.63 17.32 4.78
C GLU A 46 4.10 18.71 4.34
N ALA A 47 4.50 18.86 3.08
CA ALA A 47 4.91 20.15 2.53
C ALA A 47 3.71 21.12 2.46
N ALA A 48 3.88 22.30 3.05
CA ALA A 48 2.90 23.39 3.00
C ALA A 48 2.77 24.02 1.60
N GLU A 49 3.82 23.90 0.78
CA GLU A 49 3.89 24.55 -0.53
C GLU A 49 3.50 23.59 -1.67
N PRO A 50 2.68 24.04 -2.63
CA PRO A 50 2.43 23.29 -3.85
C PRO A 50 3.76 23.15 -4.61
N GLY A 51 4.17 21.92 -4.86
CA GLY A 51 5.36 21.64 -5.68
C GLY A 51 5.20 22.15 -7.12
N ASP A 52 6.28 22.14 -7.88
CA ASP A 52 6.21 22.45 -9.31
C ASP A 52 5.27 21.47 -10.07
N GLY A 53 4.90 21.83 -11.30
CA GLY A 53 3.96 21.02 -12.10
C GLY A 53 4.40 19.58 -12.31
N ALA A 54 5.71 19.34 -12.47
CA ALA A 54 6.26 17.99 -12.64
C ALA A 54 6.19 17.17 -11.34
N ALA A 55 6.41 17.81 -10.19
CA ALA A 55 6.25 17.20 -8.89
C ALA A 55 4.78 16.84 -8.62
N LEU A 56 3.83 17.67 -9.05
CA LEU A 56 2.41 17.38 -8.94
C LEU A 56 1.99 16.18 -9.80
N GLU A 57 2.42 16.15 -11.06
CA GLU A 57 2.17 15.01 -11.95
C GLU A 57 2.76 13.71 -11.38
N ARG A 58 3.99 13.77 -10.87
CA ARG A 58 4.63 12.63 -10.21
C ARG A 58 3.84 12.18 -8.98
N ARG A 59 3.34 13.10 -8.15
CA ARG A 59 2.50 12.77 -6.99
C ARG A 59 1.24 12.02 -7.42
N TRP A 60 0.53 12.51 -8.44
CA TRP A 60 -0.68 11.84 -8.93
C TRP A 60 -0.40 10.45 -9.50
N ALA A 61 0.66 10.30 -10.29
CA ALA A 61 1.04 9.01 -10.85
C ALA A 61 1.36 7.98 -9.75
N LEU A 62 2.08 8.38 -8.71
CA LEU A 62 2.42 7.50 -7.59
C LEU A 62 1.20 7.18 -6.72
N ALA A 63 0.33 8.15 -6.45
CA ALA A 63 -0.91 7.92 -5.72
C ALA A 63 -1.82 6.91 -6.46
N LEU A 64 -1.93 7.04 -7.78
CA LEU A 64 -2.70 6.11 -8.60
C LEU A 64 -2.11 4.69 -8.57
N ARG A 65 -0.78 4.55 -8.70
CA ARG A 65 -0.11 3.24 -8.60
C ARG A 65 -0.32 2.59 -7.24
N HIS A 66 -0.25 3.39 -6.18
CA HIS A 66 -0.52 2.92 -4.82
C HIS A 66 -1.95 2.40 -4.68
N GLU A 67 -2.94 3.18 -5.13
CA GLU A 67 -4.34 2.78 -5.04
C GLU A 67 -4.63 1.51 -5.87
N GLN A 68 -4.07 1.41 -7.08
CA GLN A 68 -4.17 0.19 -7.88
C GLN A 68 -3.57 -1.03 -7.18
N ALA A 69 -2.45 -0.87 -6.47
CA ALA A 69 -1.86 -1.97 -5.71
C ALA A 69 -2.75 -2.39 -4.53
N ARG A 70 -3.36 -1.43 -3.83
CA ARG A 70 -4.34 -1.72 -2.77
C ARG A 70 -5.54 -2.49 -3.30
N MET A 71 -6.11 -2.05 -4.42
CA MET A 71 -7.23 -2.75 -5.06
C MET A 71 -6.88 -4.17 -5.47
N ARG A 72 -5.68 -4.42 -5.99
CA ARG A 72 -5.23 -5.78 -6.32
C ARG A 72 -5.11 -6.67 -5.09
N ILE A 73 -4.66 -6.12 -3.96
CA ILE A 73 -4.55 -6.87 -2.70
C ILE A 73 -5.94 -7.20 -2.17
N ALA A 74 -6.86 -6.22 -2.16
CA ALA A 74 -8.24 -6.46 -1.74
C ALA A 74 -8.94 -7.51 -2.62
N LEU A 75 -8.75 -7.44 -3.94
CA LEU A 75 -9.29 -8.44 -4.87
C LEU A 75 -8.71 -9.84 -4.63
N ALA A 76 -7.40 -9.94 -4.39
CA ALA A 76 -6.76 -11.23 -4.10
C ALA A 76 -7.24 -11.83 -2.77
N ASP A 77 -7.60 -11.01 -1.79
CA ASP A 77 -8.19 -11.45 -0.52
C ASP A 77 -9.61 -12.03 -0.73
N ASP A 78 -10.42 -11.38 -1.57
CA ASP A 78 -11.78 -11.85 -1.90
C ASP A 78 -11.79 -13.15 -2.73
N GLU A 79 -10.86 -13.33 -3.67
CA GLU A 79 -10.78 -14.54 -4.51
C GLU A 79 -10.37 -15.80 -3.72
N GLY A 80 -9.59 -15.65 -2.65
CA GLY A 80 -9.22 -16.76 -1.76
C GLY A 80 -10.42 -17.38 -1.02
N SER A 81 -11.47 -16.59 -0.77
CA SER A 81 -12.67 -17.05 -0.06
C SER A 81 -13.58 -17.96 -0.90
N ALA A 82 -13.49 -17.92 -2.23
CA ALA A 82 -14.36 -18.70 -3.12
C ALA A 82 -13.83 -20.13 -3.36
N ASP A 83 -12.51 -20.33 -3.29
CA ASP A 83 -11.86 -21.62 -3.58
C ASP A 83 -11.84 -22.56 -2.36
N GLU A 84 -11.99 -22.03 -1.14
CA GLU A 84 -12.16 -22.84 0.08
C GLU A 84 -13.56 -23.47 0.21
N GLU A 85 -14.62 -22.84 -0.28
CA GLU A 85 -15.99 -23.42 -0.22
C GLU A 85 -16.11 -24.69 -1.09
N PHE A 86 -15.38 -24.75 -2.21
CA PHE A 86 -15.38 -25.93 -3.08
C PHE A 86 -14.62 -27.13 -2.49
N ARG A 87 -13.57 -26.91 -1.69
CA ARG A 87 -12.83 -28.02 -1.06
C ARG A 87 -13.62 -28.65 0.10
N LEU A 88 -14.28 -27.83 0.93
CA LEU A 88 -15.07 -28.32 2.07
C LEU A 88 -16.29 -29.16 1.64
N ARG A 89 -16.92 -28.85 0.50
CA ARG A 89 -18.05 -29.64 -0.04
C ARG A 89 -17.64 -30.97 -0.69
N VAL A 90 -16.37 -31.13 -1.08
CA VAL A 90 -15.88 -32.38 -1.68
C VAL A 90 -15.46 -33.38 -0.59
N GLU A 91 -14.93 -32.92 0.54
CA GLU A 91 -14.49 -33.80 1.63
C GLU A 91 -15.63 -34.35 2.52
N THR A 92 -16.82 -33.77 2.49
CA THR A 92 -17.99 -34.22 3.29
C THR A 92 -18.82 -35.32 2.62
N ARG A 93 -18.36 -35.87 1.50
CA ARG A 93 -19.06 -36.89 0.71
C ARG A 93 -18.33 -38.22 0.72
N PHE A 94 -18.11 -38.78 1.91
CA PHE A 94 -17.75 -40.18 2.12
C PHE A 94 -18.54 -40.76 3.29
#